data_AF-A0A1H1PRX1-F1
#
_entry.id   AF-A0A1H1PRX1-F1
#
_cell.length_a   1.000
_cell.length_b   1.000
_cell.length_c   1.000
_cell.angle_alpha   90.00
_cell.angle_beta   90.00
_cell.angle_gamma   90.00
#
_symmetry.space_group_name_H-M   'P 1'
#
loop_
_entity.id
_entity.type
_entity.pdbx_description
1 polymer ?
#
loop_
_entity_poly.entity_id
_entity_poly.type
_entity_poly.pdbx_seq_one_letter_code
_entity_poly.pdbx_strand_id
1 'polypeptide(L)'
;MSTDLNLLSKGLIRLGILIFLFIITPIIITFGFKALDKFTEAPKLYVAYAIIFIGVALLFFTMYFAFKTFGIIKNAIFDNN
;
A
#
# COMPACT_ATOMS: atom_id res chain seq x y z
N MET A 1 25.69 19.15 -6.74
CA MET A 1 24.36 18.63 -6.44
C MET A 1 23.94 19.18 -5.10
N SER A 2 22.84 19.93 -5.07
CA SER A 2 22.20 20.37 -3.83
C SER A 2 20.93 19.55 -3.67
N THR A 3 20.80 18.80 -2.58
CA THR A 3 19.59 18.02 -2.29
C THR A 3 18.40 18.97 -2.06
N ASP A 4 17.28 18.75 -2.74
CA ASP A 4 16.05 19.50 -2.46
C ASP A 4 15.40 18.96 -1.17
N LEU A 5 15.65 19.64 -0.06
CA LEU A 5 15.14 19.27 1.26
C LEU A 5 13.60 19.30 1.33
N ASN A 6 12.92 20.12 0.52
CA ASN A 6 11.46 20.18 0.49
C ASN A 6 10.87 18.95 -0.19
N LEU A 7 11.46 18.53 -1.32
CA LEU A 7 11.09 17.28 -2.00
C LEU A 7 11.45 16.05 -1.15
N LEU A 8 12.61 16.07 -0.49
CA LEU A 8 13.06 14.98 0.38
C LEU A 8 12.09 14.76 1.55
N SER A 9 11.68 15.83 2.23
CA SER A 9 10.71 15.78 3.33
C SER A 9 9.37 15.17 2.88
N LYS A 10 8.87 15.60 1.71
CA LYS A 10 7.65 15.01 1.11
C LYS A 10 7.83 13.53 0.75
N GLY A 11 9.01 13.15 0.25
CA GLY A 11 9.36 11.76 -0.04
C GLY A 11 9.37 10.88 1.21
N LEU A 12 9.96 11.36 2.31
CA LEU A 12 10.03 10.65 3.59
C LEU A 12 8.66 10.42 4.21
N ILE A 13 7.77 11.42 4.20
CA ILE A 13 6.39 11.25 4.71
C ILE A 13 5.65 10.18 3.90
N ARG A 14 5.78 10.21 2.57
CA ARG A 14 5.19 9.19 1.70
C ARG A 14 5.78 7.81 1.93
N LEU A 15 7.07 7.72 2.24
CA LEU A 15 7.74 6.47 2.63
C LEU A 15 7.12 5.89 3.91
N GLY A 16 6.85 6.72 4.92
CA GLY A 16 6.15 6.30 6.14
C GLY A 16 4.76 5.74 5.84
N ILE A 17 3.99 6.41 4.99
CA ILE A 17 2.66 5.93 4.53
C ILE A 17 2.79 4.61 3.76
N LEU A 18 3.83 4.48 2.92
CA LEU A 18 4.08 3.27 2.14
C LEU A 18 4.35 2.07 3.04
N ILE A 19 5.18 2.23 4.08
CA ILE A 19 5.46 1.16 5.06
C ILE A 19 4.17 0.73 5.76
N PHE A 20 3.33 1.69 6.17
CA PHE A 20 2.05 1.42 6.80
C PHE A 20 1.10 0.63 5.86
N LEU A 21 1.01 1.03 4.58
CA LEU A 21 0.25 0.31 3.56
C LEU A 21 0.77 -1.12 3.35
N PHE A 22 2.09 -1.33 3.35
CA PHE A 22 2.71 -2.64 3.22
C PHE A 22 2.39 -3.57 4.40
N ILE A 23 2.19 -3.03 5.60
CA ILE A 23 1.79 -3.81 6.78
C ILE A 23 0.30 -4.12 6.73
N ILE A 24 -0.54 -3.14 6.39
CA ILE A 24 -2.00 -3.30 6.39
C ILE A 24 -2.48 -4.25 5.30
N THR A 25 -1.89 -4.17 4.11
CA THR A 25 -2.29 -4.99 2.95
C THR A 25 -2.34 -6.49 3.25
N PRO A 26 -1.26 -7.15 3.74
CA PRO A 26 -1.29 -8.56 4.06
C PRO A 26 -2.22 -8.88 5.25
N ILE A 27 -2.39 -7.95 6.20
CA ILE A 27 -3.33 -8.14 7.31
C ILE A 27 -4.76 -8.25 6.79
N ILE A 28 -5.18 -7.35 5.88
CA ILE A 28 -6.52 -7.39 5.28
C ILE A 28 -6.72 -8.66 4.46
N ILE A 29 -5.74 -9.04 3.65
CA ILE A 29 -5.80 -10.25 2.82
C ILE A 29 -5.95 -11.50 3.71
N THR A 30 -5.12 -11.64 4.75
CA THR A 30 -5.18 -12.78 5.68
C THR A 30 -6.48 -12.80 6.47
N PHE A 31 -7.02 -11.63 6.85
CA PHE A 31 -8.36 -11.54 7.45
C PHE A 31 -9.45 -12.03 6.49
N GLY A 32 -9.37 -11.64 5.21
CA GLY A 32 -10.29 -12.10 4.17
C GLY A 32 -10.30 -13.62 4.01
N PHE A 33 -9.11 -14.25 3.97
CA PHE A 33 -9.01 -15.71 3.92
C PHE A 33 -9.54 -16.40 5.19
N LYS A 34 -9.21 -15.88 6.38
CA LYS A 34 -9.78 -16.41 7.64
C LYS A 34 -11.30 -16.27 7.69
N ALA A 35 -11.84 -15.20 7.13
CA ALA A 35 -13.28 -15.00 7.03
C ALA A 35 -13.91 -16.00 6.05
N LEU A 36 -13.24 -16.29 4.93
CA LEU A 36 -13.67 -17.31 3.97
C LEU A 36 -13.78 -18.69 4.63
N ASP A 37 -12.78 -19.07 5.43
CA ASP A 37 -12.76 -20.36 6.15
C ASP A 37 -13.88 -20.47 7.20
N LYS A 38 -14.28 -19.34 7.81
CA LYS A 38 -15.25 -19.31 8.90
C LYS A 38 -16.70 -19.13 8.42
N PHE A 39 -16.91 -18.55 7.24
CA PHE A 39 -18.24 -18.27 6.71
C PHE A 39 -18.65 -19.33 5.69
N THR A 40 -19.28 -20.40 6.17
CA THR A 40 -19.73 -21.53 5.34
C THR A 40 -21.09 -21.33 4.67
N GLU A 41 -21.87 -20.33 5.10
CA GLU A 41 -23.22 -20.06 4.61
C GLU A 41 -23.35 -18.67 3.97
N ALA A 42 -24.18 -18.58 2.93
CA ALA A 42 -24.63 -17.31 2.39
C ALA A 42 -25.47 -16.56 3.45
N PRO A 43 -25.36 -15.23 3.60
CA PRO A 43 -24.66 -14.28 2.73
C PRO A 43 -23.23 -13.91 3.18
N LYS A 44 -22.75 -14.42 4.31
CA LYS A 44 -21.46 -14.03 4.91
C LYS A 44 -20.26 -14.41 4.03
N LEU A 45 -20.41 -15.46 3.23
CA LEU A 45 -19.42 -15.85 2.21
C LEU A 45 -19.12 -14.72 1.21
N TYR A 46 -20.12 -13.96 0.77
CA TYR A 46 -19.92 -12.84 -0.16
C TYR A 46 -19.10 -11.71 0.48
N VAL A 47 -19.25 -11.51 1.79
CA VAL A 47 -18.45 -10.53 2.54
C VAL A 47 -16.98 -10.93 2.57
N ALA A 48 -16.67 -12.21 2.77
CA ALA A 48 -15.29 -12.70 2.72
C ALA A 48 -14.64 -12.45 1.35
N TYR A 49 -15.36 -12.74 0.25
CA TYR A 49 -14.88 -12.44 -1.10
C TYR A 49 -14.65 -10.96 -1.33
N ALA A 50 -15.54 -10.08 -0.83
CA ALA A 50 -15.37 -8.64 -0.93
C ALA A 50 -14.11 -8.15 -0.18
N ILE A 51 -13.84 -8.69 1.01
CA ILE A 51 -12.63 -8.34 1.79
C ILE A 51 -11.36 -8.78 1.05
N ILE A 52 -11.34 -9.99 0.50
CA ILE A 52 -10.20 -10.48 -0.30
C ILE A 52 -9.98 -9.58 -1.53
N PHE A 53 -11.06 -9.24 -2.24
CA PHE A 53 -11.00 -8.37 -3.41
C PHE A 53 -10.42 -6.98 -3.05
N ILE A 54 -10.88 -6.38 -1.95
CA ILE A 54 -10.34 -5.12 -1.43
C ILE A 54 -8.86 -5.26 -1.07
N GLY A 55 -8.46 -6.36 -0.42
CA GLY A 55 -7.06 -6.62 -0.08
C GLY A 55 -6.15 -6.72 -1.30
N VAL A 56 -6.60 -7.41 -2.35
CA VAL A 56 -5.87 -7.53 -3.63
C VAL A 56 -5.80 -6.18 -4.35
N ALA A 57 -6.90 -5.43 -4.40
CA ALA A 57 -6.90 -4.08 -4.97
C ALA A 57 -5.92 -3.15 -4.21
N LEU A 58 -5.88 -3.25 -2.88
CA LEU A 58 -4.97 -2.50 -2.03
C LEU A 58 -3.51 -2.88 -2.28
N LEU A 59 -3.22 -4.14 -2.61
CA LEU A 59 -1.88 -4.59 -2.99
C LEU A 59 -1.41 -3.90 -4.28
N PHE A 60 -2.25 -3.86 -5.32
CA PHE A 60 -1.93 -3.16 -6.56
C PHE A 60 -1.74 -1.66 -6.32
N PHE A 61 -2.60 -1.05 -5.50
CA PHE A 61 -2.46 0.35 -5.12
C PHE A 61 -1.16 0.62 -4.37
N THR A 62 -0.79 -0.22 -3.40
CA THR A 62 0.45 -0.11 -2.63
C THR A 62 1.67 -0.19 -3.54
N MET A 63 1.66 -1.12 -4.51
CA MET A 63 2.73 -1.24 -5.49
C MET A 63 2.86 0.03 -6.37
N TYR A 64 1.75 0.54 -6.90
CA TYR A 64 1.74 1.80 -7.64
C TYR A 64 2.27 2.98 -6.79
N PHE A 65 1.82 3.08 -5.54
CA PHE A 65 2.26 4.12 -4.61
C PHE A 65 3.75 4.00 -4.26
N ALA A 66 4.29 2.78 -4.19
CA ALA A 66 5.72 2.54 -3.97
C ALA A 66 6.56 3.17 -5.07
N PHE A 67 6.26 2.87 -6.34
CA PHE A 67 6.98 3.44 -7.48
C PHE A 67 6.94 4.97 -7.49
N LYS A 68 5.78 5.56 -7.21
CA LYS A 68 5.63 7.02 -7.13
C LYS A 68 6.45 7.63 -5.99
N THR A 69 6.51 6.96 -4.85
CA THR A 69 7.28 7.41 -3.67
C THR A 69 8.78 7.35 -3.95
N PHE A 70 9.29 6.24 -4.48
CA PHE A 70 10.69 6.12 -4.85
C PHE A 70 11.08 7.07 -5.97
N GLY A 71 10.19 7.35 -6.93
CA GLY A 71 10.42 8.38 -7.95
C GLY A 71 10.65 9.77 -7.37
N ILE A 72 9.89 10.16 -6.34
CA ILE A 72 10.04 11.46 -5.67
C ILE A 72 11.35 11.53 -4.87
N ILE A 73 11.68 10.46 -4.15
CA ILE A 73 12.94 10.39 -3.39
C ILE A 73 14.13 10.45 -4.34
N LYS A 74 14.07 9.71 -5.45
CA LYS A 74 15.09 9.77 -6.49
C LYS A 74 15.27 11.20 -6.99
N ASN A 75 14.18 11.90 -7.32
CA ASN A 75 14.28 13.27 -7.80
C ASN A 75 14.77 14.22 -6.70
N ALA A 76 14.38 14.04 -5.44
CA ALA A 76 14.86 14.87 -4.34
C ALA A 76 16.39 14.80 -4.13
N ILE A 77 17.00 13.62 -4.39
CA ILE A 77 18.42 13.35 -4.15
C ILE A 77 19.28 13.58 -5.40
N PHE A 78 18.77 13.20 -6.57
CA PHE A 78 19.56 13.12 -7.82
C PHE A 78 19.11 14.09 -8.91
N ASP A 79 17.98 14.78 -8.77
CA ASP A 79 17.57 15.77 -9.77
C ASP A 79 18.44 17.03 -9.63
N ASN A 80 18.84 17.58 -10.77
CA ASN A 80 19.85 18.64 -10.87
C ASN A 80 19.29 19.79 -11.70
N ASN A 81 18.11 20.28 -11.30
CA ASN A 81 17.66 21.62 -11.61
C ASN A 81 18.21 22.61 -10.58
#